data_AF-F9R8V6-F1
#
_entry.id   AF-F9R8V6-F1
#
_cell.length_a   1.000
_cell.length_b   1.000
_cell.length_c   1.000
_cell.angle_alpha   90.00
_cell.angle_beta   90.00
_cell.angle_gamma   90.00
#
_symmetry.space_group_name_H-M   'P 1'
#
loop_
_entity.id
_entity.type
_entity.pdbx_description
1 polymer ?
#
loop_
_entity_poly.entity_id
_entity_poly.type
_entity_poly.pdbx_seq_one_letter_code
_entity_poly.pdbx_strand_id
1 'polypeptide(L)'
;MLVSIFIFTVSSEQIIGIYNLLVGIFFLFFYVFSFWGGGDTKLAIAFLPAISSQYALLFLIGIGLLGGVLLSVYLIAGLRRGFDEIKKGGLPFGIPICISGLLCVAASL
;
A
#
# COMPACT_ATOMS: atom_id res chain seq x y z
N MET A 1 36.30 -2.04 9.83
CA MET A 1 36.86 -0.99 8.94
C MET A 1 36.32 -1.07 7.52
N LEU A 2 36.39 -2.22 6.84
CA LEU A 2 35.84 -2.40 5.48
C LEU A 2 34.32 -2.16 5.36
N VAL A 3 33.52 -2.59 6.33
CA VAL A 3 32.06 -2.37 6.35
C VAL A 3 31.71 -0.89 6.50
N SER A 4 32.45 -0.14 7.34
CA SER A 4 32.24 1.31 7.51
C SER A 4 32.63 2.11 6.27
N ILE A 5 33.64 1.66 5.51
CA ILE A 5 34.04 2.29 4.25
C ILE A 5 32.97 2.03 3.18
N PHE A 6 32.38 0.83 3.14
CA PHE A 6 31.30 0.52 2.19
C PHE A 6 30.04 1.36 2.43
N ILE A 7 29.70 1.61 3.70
CA ILE A 7 28.57 2.49 4.08
C ILE A 7 28.86 3.96 3.74
N PHE A 8 30.13 4.39 3.74
CA PHE A 8 30.52 5.78 3.45
C PHE A 8 30.53 6.11 1.94
N THR A 9 30.62 5.11 1.06
CA THR A 9 30.63 5.30 -0.41
C THR A 9 29.23 5.33 -1.02
N VAL A 10 28.17 5.03 -0.26
CA VAL A 10 26.81 5.05 -0.78
C VAL A 10 26.26 6.49 -0.72
N SER A 11 26.29 7.18 -1.86
CA SER A 11 25.62 8.47 -2.03
C SER A 11 24.13 8.36 -1.68
N SER A 12 23.55 9.39 -1.07
CA SER A 12 22.14 9.44 -0.64
C SER A 12 21.15 9.03 -1.75
N GLU A 13 21.47 9.34 -3.01
CA GLU A 13 20.72 8.95 -4.22
C GLU A 13 20.60 7.42 -4.39
N GLN A 14 21.66 6.65 -4.12
CA GLN A 14 21.63 5.18 -4.25
C GLN A 14 20.90 4.51 -3.07
N ILE A 15 20.96 5.10 -1.88
CA ILE A 15 20.16 4.63 -0.73
C ILE A 15 18.67 4.78 -1.03
N ILE A 16 18.28 5.92 -1.59
CA ILE A 16 16.89 6.19 -1.99
C ILE A 16 16.45 5.24 -3.11
N GLY A 17 17.29 4.98 -4.10
CA GLY A 17 17.02 4.02 -5.18
C GLY A 17 16.80 2.59 -4.67
N ILE A 18 17.67 2.11 -3.78
CA ILE A 18 17.56 0.77 -3.16
C ILE A 18 16.31 0.69 -2.27
N TYR A 19 15.98 1.77 -1.55
CA TYR A 19 14.78 1.83 -0.72
C TYR A 19 13.51 1.73 -1.57
N ASN A 20 13.41 2.50 -2.67
CA ASN A 20 12.28 2.45 -3.58
C ASN A 20 12.14 1.07 -4.26
N LEU A 21 13.27 0.43 -4.61
CA LEU A 21 13.27 -0.94 -5.15
C LEU A 21 12.75 -1.95 -4.13
N LEU A 22 13.20 -1.87 -2.88
CA LEU A 22 12.75 -2.75 -1.79
C LEU A 22 11.26 -2.58 -1.49
N VAL A 23 10.78 -1.33 -1.47
CA VAL A 23 9.35 -1.02 -1.32
C VAL A 23 8.55 -1.59 -2.49
N GLY A 24 9.03 -1.46 -3.73
CA GLY A 24 8.42 -2.07 -4.91
C GLY A 24 8.35 -3.60 -4.84
N ILE A 25 9.43 -4.25 -4.39
CA ILE A 25 9.48 -5.71 -4.20
C ILE A 25 8.54 -6.15 -3.07
N PHE A 26 8.39 -5.35 -2.01
CA PHE A 26 7.43 -5.61 -0.93
C PHE A 26 5.98 -5.55 -1.44
N PHE A 27 5.63 -4.54 -2.25
CA PHE A 27 4.33 -4.48 -2.91
C PHE A 27 4.11 -5.65 -3.87
N LEU A 28 5.14 -6.07 -4.62
CA LEU A 28 5.09 -7.24 -5.49
C LEU A 28 4.88 -8.54 -4.69
N PHE A 29 5.50 -8.66 -3.51
CA PHE A 29 5.30 -9.78 -2.61
C PHE A 29 3.85 -9.85 -2.11
N PHE A 30 3.26 -8.71 -1.72
CA PHE A 30 1.83 -8.64 -1.37
C PHE A 30 0.90 -9.00 -2.55
N TYR A 31 1.29 -8.67 -3.77
CA TYR A 31 0.57 -9.06 -4.98
C TYR A 31 0.59 -10.59 -5.19
N VAL A 32 1.74 -11.25 -4.99
CA VAL A 32 1.87 -12.72 -5.15
C VAL A 32 1.00 -13.49 -4.16
N PHE A 33 0.81 -12.97 -2.94
CA PHE A 33 -0.04 -13.60 -1.93
C PHE A 33 -1.56 -13.44 -2.19
N SER A 34 -1.98 -12.82 -3.30
CA SER A 34 -3.41 -12.57 -3.62
C SER A 34 -4.19 -11.90 -2.49
N PHE A 35 -3.49 -11.14 -1.65
CA PHE A 35 -4.11 -10.35 -0.58
C PHE A 35 -4.85 -9.13 -1.15
N TRP A 36 -4.47 -8.72 -2.37
CA TRP A 36 -5.10 -7.67 -3.16
C TRP A 36 -5.69 -8.21 -4.46
N GLY A 37 -6.82 -7.64 -4.89
CA GLY A 37 -7.30 -7.82 -6.25
C GLY A 37 -6.30 -7.18 -7.23
N GLY A 38 -6.12 -7.80 -8.40
CA GLY A 38 -5.22 -7.25 -9.42
C GLY A 38 -5.59 -5.83 -9.88
N GLY A 39 -6.86 -5.44 -9.74
CA GLY A 39 -7.32 -4.06 -9.95
C GLY A 39 -6.82 -3.08 -8.90
N ASP A 40 -6.88 -3.44 -7.63
CA ASP A 40 -6.45 -2.62 -6.49
C ASP A 40 -4.94 -2.33 -6.55
N THR A 41 -4.15 -3.31 -6.97
CA THR A 41 -2.70 -3.15 -7.14
C THR A 41 -2.36 -2.17 -8.26
N LYS A 42 -3.07 -2.25 -9.40
CA LYS A 42 -2.90 -1.29 -10.50
C LYS A 42 -3.24 0.13 -10.07
N LEU A 43 -4.31 0.28 -9.28
CA LEU A 43 -4.73 1.57 -8.74
C LEU A 43 -3.69 2.16 -7.78
N ALA A 44 -3.15 1.35 -6.87
CA ALA A 44 -2.10 1.79 -5.96
C ALA A 44 -0.83 2.23 -6.71
N ILE A 45 -0.40 1.48 -7.72
CA ILE A 45 0.76 1.84 -8.57
C ILE A 45 0.52 3.15 -9.33
N ALA A 46 -0.71 3.42 -9.77
CA ALA A 46 -1.03 4.66 -10.47
C ALA A 46 -0.90 5.91 -9.58
N PHE A 47 -1.08 5.78 -8.26
CA PHE A 47 -0.91 6.87 -7.30
C PHE A 47 0.56 7.10 -6.88
N LEU A 48 1.42 6.08 -6.95
CA LEU A 48 2.83 6.20 -6.56
C LEU A 48 3.59 7.38 -7.20
N PRO A 49 3.53 7.65 -8.52
CA PRO A 49 4.29 8.74 -9.13
C PRO A 49 3.80 10.14 -8.70
N ALA A 50 2.58 10.25 -8.18
CA ALA A 50 2.01 11.50 -7.70
C ALA A 50 2.30 11.79 -6.23
N ILE A 51 2.85 10.82 -5.48
CA ILE A 51 3.12 10.93 -4.05
C ILE A 51 4.63 11.07 -3.83
N SER A 52 5.03 12.06 -3.02
CA SER A 52 6.44 12.22 -2.64
C SER A 52 6.92 11.03 -1.79
N SER A 53 8.20 10.66 -1.92
CA SER A 53 8.77 9.47 -1.25
C SER A 53 8.60 9.47 0.27
N GLN A 54 8.56 10.66 0.89
CA GLN A 54 8.31 10.85 2.32
C GLN A 54 6.90 10.42 2.76
N TYR A 55 5.92 10.45 1.85
CA TYR A 55 4.53 10.10 2.13
C TYR A 55 4.14 8.71 1.60
N ALA A 56 5.02 8.01 0.89
CA ALA A 56 4.75 6.66 0.37
C ALA A 56 4.46 5.65 1.50
N LEU A 57 5.17 5.76 2.62
CA LEU A 57 4.95 4.93 3.80
C LEU A 57 3.59 5.26 4.44
N LEU A 58 3.26 6.56 4.53
CA LEU A 58 1.99 7.02 5.06
C LEU A 58 0.80 6.57 4.20
N PHE A 59 0.98 6.55 2.88
CA PHE A 59 0.01 6.01 1.92
C PHE A 59 -0.27 4.53 2.20
N LEU A 60 0.78 3.71 2.37
CA LEU A 60 0.64 2.29 2.69
C LEU A 60 -0.07 2.07 4.05
N ILE A 61 0.32 2.82 5.08
CA ILE A 61 -0.35 2.78 6.39
C ILE A 61 -1.82 3.16 6.24
N GLY A 62 -2.13 4.23 5.50
CA GLY A 62 -3.50 4.69 5.27
C GLY A 62 -4.36 3.64 4.59
N ILE A 63 -3.83 2.93 3.58
CA ILE A 63 -4.55 1.83 2.95
C ILE A 63 -4.78 0.69 3.94
N GLY A 64 -3.77 0.31 4.72
CA GLY A 64 -3.89 -0.77 5.71
C GLY A 64 -4.91 -0.44 6.79
N LEU A 65 -4.94 0.80 7.27
CA LEU A 65 -5.81 1.24 8.35
C LEU A 65 -7.27 1.38 7.85
N LEU A 66 -7.49 2.06 6.72
CA LEU A 66 -8.82 2.18 6.12
C LEU A 66 -9.33 0.83 5.61
N GLY A 67 -8.45 0.01 5.03
CA GLY A 67 -8.76 -1.35 4.59
C GLY A 67 -9.09 -2.30 5.74
N GLY A 68 -8.38 -2.19 6.87
CA GLY A 68 -8.67 -2.94 8.09
C GLY A 68 -10.02 -2.55 8.71
N VAL A 69 -10.37 -1.26 8.70
CA VAL A 69 -11.70 -0.80 9.10
C VAL A 69 -12.78 -1.37 8.18
N LEU A 70 -12.59 -1.28 6.86
CA LEU A 70 -13.53 -1.85 5.89
C LEU A 70 -13.74 -3.36 6.12
N LEU A 71 -12.64 -4.11 6.32
CA LEU A 71 -12.69 -5.54 6.59
C LEU A 71 -13.44 -5.84 7.90
N SER A 72 -13.20 -5.05 8.95
CA SER A 72 -13.88 -5.21 10.25
C SER A 72 -15.39 -4.98 10.13
N VAL A 73 -15.80 -3.95 9.38
CA VAL A 73 -17.22 -3.68 9.10
C VAL A 73 -17.85 -4.82 8.31
N TYR A 74 -17.17 -5.33 7.29
CA TYR A 74 -17.62 -6.47 6.50
C TYR A 74 -17.71 -7.77 7.31
N LEU A 75 -16.78 -7.99 8.25
CA LEU A 75 -16.81 -9.13 9.16
C LEU A 75 -18.04 -9.08 10.08
N ILE A 76 -18.31 -7.92 10.68
CA ILE A 76 -19.49 -7.71 11.55
C ILE A 76 -20.79 -7.86 10.75
N ALA A 77 -20.82 -7.35 9.51
CA ALA A 77 -21.97 -7.52 8.62
C ALA A 77 -22.19 -9.00 8.24
N GLY A 78 -21.11 -9.75 8.01
CA GLY A 78 -21.15 -11.17 7.66
C GLY A 78 -21.66 -12.05 8.80
N LEU A 79 -21.30 -11.71 10.04
CA LEU A 79 -21.87 -12.31 11.25
C LEU A 79 -23.39 -12.15 11.34
N ARG A 80 -23.97 -11.08 10.77
CA ARG A 80 -25.42 -10.81 10.83
C ARG A 80 -26.20 -11.32 9.62
N ARG A 81 -25.63 -11.26 8.41
CA ARG A 81 -26.33 -11.56 7.14
C ARG A 81 -25.89 -12.88 6.48
N GLY A 82 -24.87 -13.54 7.02
CA GLY A 82 -24.25 -14.72 6.41
C GLY A 82 -23.13 -14.33 5.45
N PHE A 83 -22.03 -15.09 5.48
CA PHE A 83 -20.82 -14.79 4.70
C PHE A 83 -21.02 -14.98 3.19
N ASP A 84 -21.96 -15.82 2.76
CA ASP A 84 -22.18 -16.17 1.35
C ASP A 84 -22.71 -15.00 0.51
N GLU A 85 -23.53 -14.12 1.09
CA GLU A 85 -23.99 -12.92 0.37
C GLU A 85 -22.88 -11.89 0.19
N ILE A 86 -22.06 -11.71 1.23
CA ILE A 86 -21.00 -10.70 1.24
C ILE A 86 -19.84 -11.11 0.32
N LYS A 87 -19.51 -12.40 0.28
CA LYS A 87 -18.41 -12.92 -0.54
C LYS A 87 -18.70 -12.79 -2.05
N LYS A 88 -19.98 -12.79 -2.46
CA LYS A 88 -20.39 -12.58 -3.86
C LYS A 88 -20.10 -11.16 -4.38
N GLY A 89 -20.18 -10.16 -3.50
CA GLY A 89 -19.92 -8.76 -3.86
C GLY A 89 -18.44 -8.37 -3.88
N GLY A 90 -17.57 -9.18 -3.28
CA GLY A 90 -16.17 -8.82 -3.07
C GLY A 90 -15.98 -7.69 -2.05
N LEU A 91 -14.73 -7.42 -1.68
CA LEU A 91 -14.37 -6.31 -0.80
C LEU A 91 -13.94 -5.11 -1.65
N PRO A 92 -14.60 -3.94 -1.54
CA PRO A 92 -14.28 -2.76 -2.34
C PRO A 92 -13.03 -2.05 -1.79
N PHE A 93 -11.84 -2.66 -1.94
CA PHE A 93 -10.56 -2.08 -1.52
C PHE A 93 -10.12 -0.86 -2.34
N GLY A 94 -10.77 -0.58 -3.47
CA GLY A 94 -10.56 0.68 -4.19
C GLY A 94 -10.88 1.93 -3.37
N ILE A 95 -11.86 1.86 -2.46
CA ILE A 95 -12.24 3.00 -1.60
C ILE A 95 -11.10 3.43 -0.67
N PRO A 96 -10.52 2.54 0.18
CA PRO A 96 -9.41 2.91 1.05
C PRO A 96 -8.17 3.35 0.27
N ILE A 97 -7.93 2.80 -0.92
CA ILE A 97 -6.81 3.19 -1.80
C ILE A 97 -6.99 4.60 -2.35
N CYS A 98 -8.15 4.93 -2.91
CA CYS A 98 -8.43 6.26 -3.42
C CYS A 98 -8.36 7.33 -2.32
N ILE A 99 -8.93 7.07 -1.14
CA ILE A 99 -8.93 8.02 -0.02
C ILE A 99 -7.50 8.26 0.47
N SER A 100 -6.74 7.18 0.71
CA SER A 100 -5.34 7.29 1.14
C SER A 100 -4.49 8.01 0.08
N GLY A 101 -4.71 7.69 -1.20
CA GLY A 101 -3.99 8.27 -2.34
C GLY A 101 -4.24 9.75 -2.48
N LEU A 102 -5.51 10.19 -2.48
CA LEU A 102 -5.88 11.60 -2.53
C LEU A 102 -5.28 12.41 -1.38
N LEU A 103 -5.33 11.87 -0.15
CA LEU A 103 -4.76 12.54 1.03
C LEU A 103 -3.24 12.69 0.91
N CYS A 104 -2.53 11.65 0.46
CA CYS A 104 -1.08 11.69 0.33
C CYS A 104 -0.62 12.55 -0.85
N VAL A 105 -1.38 12.58 -1.95
CA VAL A 105 -1.14 13.51 -3.07
C VAL A 105 -1.35 14.95 -2.60
N ALA A 106 -2.44 15.24 -1.89
CA ALA A 106 -2.70 16.57 -1.36
C ALA A 106 -1.63 17.01 -0.34
N ALA A 107 -1.12 16.09 0.48
CA ALA A 107 -0.01 16.38 1.39
C ALA A 107 1.35 16.53 0.69
N SER A 108 1.48 16.02 -0.54
CA SER A 108 2.70 16.14 -1.36
C SER A 108 2.76 17.41 -2.19
N LEU A 109 1.67 18.18 -2.27
CA LEU A 109 1.53 19.43 -3.03
C LEU A 109 2.01 20.64 -2.22
#